data_AF-A0A7S0DYQ5-F1
#
_entry.id   AF-A0A7S0DYQ5-F1
#
_cell.length_a   1.000
_cell.length_b   1.000
_cell.length_c   1.000
_cell.angle_alpha   90.00
_cell.angle_beta   90.00
_cell.angle_gamma   90.00
#
_symmetry.space_group_name_H-M   'P 1'
#
loop_
_entity.id
_entity.type
_entity.pdbx_description
1 polymer ?
#
loop_
_entity_poly.entity_id
_entity_poly.type
_entity_poly.pdbx_seq_one_letter_code
_entity_poly.pdbx_strand_id
1 'polypeptide(L)'
;MTPANAVLILVVFGLLGGSVVSQRARTGLAWFGVPILCAFSLKRMHSGFNLVHELTFYASYHADWRNQLVHVVFVPLLVFTAMIFLAYVPPLSRATPLGMPLNWATLAALAWSGHHVKCEPLVGLFTSLVTFGSALLATLIVQRELPTKGKGKGMPAVRYGQAARWAGALHGLSWYMQIHPGHAIFEGRKAALLDALIQSFMDGPLFIWMEVAFRLGYDPALRVQLEGAVAAQHAAWALAS
;
A
#
# COMPACT_ATOMS: atom_id res chain seq x y z
N MET A 1 -5.96 -14.00 15.73
CA MET A 1 -6.56 -12.77 15.16
C MET A 1 -7.58 -12.22 16.14
N THR A 2 -7.51 -10.92 16.45
CA THR A 2 -8.49 -10.28 17.34
C THR A 2 -9.81 -10.01 16.60
N PRO A 3 -10.97 -9.94 17.30
CA PRO A 3 -12.24 -9.59 16.67
C PRO A 3 -12.20 -8.23 15.95
N ALA A 4 -11.52 -7.24 16.53
CA ALA A 4 -11.36 -5.91 15.94
C ALA A 4 -10.58 -5.97 14.61
N ASN A 5 -9.49 -6.74 14.54
CA ASN A 5 -8.72 -6.89 13.30
C ASN A 5 -9.54 -7.63 12.22
N ALA A 6 -10.31 -8.65 12.62
CA ALA A 6 -11.19 -9.38 11.71
C ALA A 6 -12.26 -8.47 11.08
N VAL A 7 -12.94 -7.65 11.89
CA VAL A 7 -13.91 -6.66 11.40
C VAL A 7 -13.24 -5.68 10.44
N LEU A 8 -12.05 -5.18 10.80
CA LEU A 8 -11.34 -4.23 9.96
C LEU A 8 -10.94 -4.84 8.60
N ILE A 9 -10.47 -6.09 8.58
CA ILE A 9 -10.18 -6.83 7.35
C ILE A 9 -11.44 -6.91 6.49
N LEU A 10 -12.58 -7.34 7.06
CA LEU A 10 -13.83 -7.48 6.31
C LEU A 10 -14.28 -6.14 5.71
N VAL A 11 -14.20 -5.04 6.48
CA VAL A 11 -14.57 -3.70 6.00
C VAL A 11 -13.65 -3.25 4.88
N VAL A 12 -12.34 -3.32 5.08
CA VAL A 12 -11.34 -2.84 4.10
C VAL A 12 -11.41 -3.65 2.81
N PHE A 13 -11.41 -4.98 2.88
CA PHE A 13 -11.49 -5.82 1.68
C PHE A 13 -12.85 -5.76 1.00
N GLY A 14 -13.94 -5.57 1.76
CA GLY A 14 -15.26 -5.30 1.20
C GLY A 14 -15.31 -4.00 0.39
N LEU A 15 -14.68 -2.93 0.91
CA LEU A 15 -14.57 -1.66 0.20
C LEU A 15 -13.65 -1.74 -1.02
N LEU A 16 -12.52 -2.44 -0.92
CA LEU A 16 -11.59 -2.66 -2.05
C LEU A 16 -12.26 -3.48 -3.17
N GLY A 17 -12.93 -4.59 -2.83
CA GLY A 17 -13.66 -5.41 -3.78
C GLY A 17 -14.85 -4.67 -4.41
N GLY A 18 -15.62 -3.95 -3.59
CA GLY A 18 -16.73 -3.12 -4.09
C GLY A 18 -16.28 -2.00 -5.02
N SER A 19 -15.07 -1.45 -4.81
CA SER A 19 -14.53 -0.33 -5.59
C SER A 19 -14.33 -0.65 -7.08
N VAL A 20 -14.28 -1.93 -7.45
CA VAL A 20 -14.22 -2.37 -8.85
C VAL A 20 -15.43 -1.86 -9.66
N VAL A 21 -16.62 -1.86 -9.06
CA VAL A 21 -17.89 -1.59 -9.77
C VAL A 21 -18.77 -0.52 -9.11
N SER A 22 -18.53 -0.18 -7.84
CA SER A 22 -19.41 0.70 -7.07
C SER A 22 -18.71 2.01 -6.69
N GLN A 23 -19.26 3.13 -7.15
CA GLN A 23 -18.80 4.46 -6.72
C GLN A 23 -19.01 4.67 -5.21
N ARG A 24 -20.08 4.10 -4.61
CA ARG A 24 -20.31 4.17 -3.17
C ARG A 24 -19.18 3.47 -2.39
N ALA A 25 -18.71 2.33 -2.88
CA ALA A 25 -17.58 1.63 -2.27
C ALA A 25 -16.28 2.43 -2.38
N ARG A 26 -16.01 3.10 -3.52
CA ARG A 26 -14.86 4.00 -3.67
C ARG A 26 -14.91 5.18 -2.70
N THR A 27 -16.08 5.82 -2.59
CA THR A 27 -16.30 6.89 -1.62
C THR A 27 -16.13 6.39 -0.20
N GLY A 28 -16.64 5.21 0.14
CA GLY A 28 -16.43 4.57 1.43
C GLY A 28 -14.96 4.29 1.70
N LEU A 29 -14.22 3.74 0.73
CA LEU A 29 -12.77 3.52 0.83
C LEU A 29 -12.02 4.82 1.11
N ALA A 30 -12.37 5.91 0.43
CA ALA A 30 -11.77 7.22 0.65
C ALA A 30 -12.06 7.76 2.06
N TRP A 31 -13.33 7.81 2.47
CA TRP A 31 -13.73 8.41 3.74
C TRP A 31 -13.47 7.53 4.97
N PHE A 32 -13.30 6.23 4.79
CA PHE A 32 -12.92 5.32 5.88
C PHE A 32 -11.40 5.12 5.92
N GLY A 33 -10.80 4.76 4.79
CA GLY A 33 -9.38 4.42 4.71
C GLY A 33 -8.47 5.63 4.91
N VAL A 34 -8.66 6.71 4.14
CA VAL A 34 -7.71 7.83 4.15
C VAL A 34 -7.61 8.53 5.52
N PRO A 35 -8.71 8.76 6.27
CA PRO A 35 -8.59 9.28 7.63
C PRO A 35 -7.82 8.36 8.58
N ILE A 36 -7.99 7.03 8.48
CA ILE A 36 -7.22 6.06 9.28
C ILE A 36 -5.73 6.15 8.93
N LEU A 37 -5.40 6.25 7.63
CA LEU A 37 -4.04 6.45 7.14
C LEU A 37 -3.42 7.73 7.72
N CYS A 38 -4.14 8.84 7.63
CA CYS A 38 -3.69 10.12 8.17
C CYS A 38 -3.49 10.05 9.69
N ALA A 39 -4.44 9.50 10.43
CA ALA A 39 -4.38 9.40 11.89
C ALA A 39 -3.20 8.53 12.33
N PHE A 40 -3.00 7.37 11.68
CA PHE A 40 -1.86 6.51 11.97
C PHE A 40 -0.54 7.21 11.66
N SER A 41 -0.43 7.82 10.47
CA SER A 41 0.80 8.50 10.05
C SER A 41 1.13 9.65 11.00
N LEU A 42 0.16 10.50 11.36
CA LEU A 42 0.34 11.56 12.34
C LEU A 42 0.77 11.01 13.71
N LYS A 43 0.16 9.92 14.18
CA LYS A 43 0.57 9.28 15.43
C LYS A 43 2.04 8.83 15.36
N ARG A 44 2.43 8.17 14.27
CA ARG A 44 3.81 7.72 14.04
C ARG A 44 4.79 8.87 13.90
N MET A 45 4.38 9.99 13.31
CA MET A 45 5.21 11.20 13.20
C MET A 45 5.54 11.79 14.58
N HIS A 46 4.66 11.64 15.58
CA HIS A 46 4.88 12.18 16.93
C HIS A 46 5.42 11.16 17.94
N SER A 47 5.36 9.86 17.66
CA SER A 47 5.89 8.83 18.56
C SER A 47 7.41 8.65 18.40
N GLY A 48 8.05 8.13 19.45
CA GLY A 48 9.40 7.54 19.34
C GLY A 48 9.41 6.44 18.27
N PHE A 49 10.56 6.25 17.64
CA PHE A 49 10.71 5.36 16.49
C PHE A 49 11.96 4.48 16.65
N ASN A 50 11.79 3.17 16.43
CA ASN A 50 12.88 2.21 16.35
C ASN A 50 12.73 1.45 15.03
N LEU A 51 13.59 1.78 14.05
CA LEU A 51 13.53 1.21 12.71
C LEU A 51 13.66 -0.30 12.72
N VAL A 52 14.61 -0.84 13.49
CA VAL A 52 14.86 -2.28 13.58
C VAL A 52 13.61 -2.99 14.07
N HIS A 53 12.95 -2.47 15.10
CA HIS A 53 11.72 -3.06 15.63
C HIS A 53 10.58 -3.09 14.60
N GLU A 54 10.33 -1.98 13.89
CA GLU A 54 9.27 -1.91 12.87
C GLU A 54 9.55 -2.83 11.68
N LEU A 55 10.80 -2.84 11.20
CA LEU A 55 11.20 -3.73 10.12
C LEU A 55 11.17 -5.20 10.56
N THR A 56 11.53 -5.50 11.81
CA THR A 56 11.54 -6.88 12.34
C THR A 56 10.14 -7.50 12.30
N PHE A 57 9.10 -6.72 12.65
CA PHE A 57 7.72 -7.21 12.55
C PHE A 57 7.45 -7.71 11.13
N TYR A 58 7.63 -6.88 10.11
CA TYR A 58 7.31 -7.27 8.74
C TYR A 58 8.26 -8.34 8.20
N ALA A 59 9.57 -8.20 8.43
CA ALA A 59 10.60 -9.15 8.00
C ALA A 59 10.36 -10.57 8.55
N SER A 60 9.87 -10.68 9.79
CA SER A 60 9.59 -11.97 10.41
C SER A 60 8.50 -12.77 9.69
N TYR A 61 7.62 -12.13 8.92
CA TYR A 61 6.62 -12.81 8.08
C TYR A 61 7.07 -13.03 6.63
N HIS A 62 8.25 -12.54 6.23
CA HIS A 62 8.73 -12.55 4.84
C HIS A 62 10.22 -12.91 4.77
N ALA A 63 10.59 -14.05 5.34
CA ALA A 63 11.98 -14.50 5.37
C ALA A 63 12.39 -15.28 4.11
N ASP A 64 11.43 -15.87 3.39
CA ASP A 64 11.73 -16.55 2.13
C ASP A 64 11.92 -15.54 0.99
N TRP A 65 13.06 -15.61 0.29
CA TRP A 65 13.40 -14.67 -0.78
C TRP A 65 12.40 -14.67 -1.94
N ARG A 66 11.67 -15.78 -2.17
CA ARG A 66 10.63 -15.89 -3.21
C ARG A 66 9.38 -15.14 -2.78
N ASN A 67 9.00 -15.27 -1.50
CA ASN A 67 7.92 -14.48 -0.92
C ASN A 67 8.26 -12.97 -0.97
N GLN A 68 9.48 -12.59 -0.59
CA GLN A 68 9.95 -11.21 -0.72
C GLN A 68 9.84 -10.71 -2.16
N LEU A 69 10.25 -11.49 -3.17
CA LEU A 69 10.16 -11.11 -4.58
C LEU A 69 8.71 -10.91 -5.04
N VAL A 70 7.80 -11.80 -4.61
CA VAL A 70 6.36 -11.64 -4.85
C VAL A 70 5.88 -10.31 -4.28
N HIS A 71 6.24 -9.97 -3.03
CA HIS A 71 5.82 -8.73 -2.41
C HIS A 71 6.44 -7.49 -3.08
N VAL A 72 7.71 -7.53 -3.47
CA VAL A 72 8.38 -6.45 -4.21
C VAL A 72 7.65 -6.13 -5.52
N VAL A 73 7.09 -7.13 -6.20
CA VAL A 73 6.32 -6.92 -7.43
C VAL A 73 4.88 -6.48 -7.15
N PHE A 74 4.18 -7.14 -6.22
CA PHE A 74 2.73 -7.00 -6.09
C PHE A 74 2.28 -5.95 -5.07
N VAL A 75 3.12 -5.55 -4.10
CA VAL A 75 2.81 -4.42 -3.19
C VAL A 75 2.70 -3.09 -3.95
N PRO A 76 3.62 -2.70 -4.85
CA PRO A 76 3.48 -1.46 -5.63
C PRO A 76 2.23 -1.48 -6.52
N LEU A 77 1.85 -2.65 -7.04
CA LEU A 77 0.63 -2.81 -7.84
C LEU A 77 -0.63 -2.67 -6.98
N LEU A 78 -0.65 -3.20 -5.75
CA LEU A 78 -1.72 -2.95 -4.79
C LEU A 78 -1.86 -1.45 -4.48
N VAL A 79 -0.73 -0.77 -4.23
CA VAL A 79 -0.72 0.68 -4.00
C VAL A 79 -1.30 1.42 -5.22
N PHE A 80 -0.79 1.14 -6.42
CA PHE A 80 -1.26 1.81 -7.65
C PHE A 80 -2.75 1.58 -7.92
N THR A 81 -3.23 0.35 -7.78
CA THR A 81 -4.65 0.02 -8.00
C THR A 81 -5.55 0.66 -6.95
N ALA A 82 -5.12 0.76 -5.69
CA ALA A 82 -5.83 1.53 -4.67
C ALA A 82 -5.89 3.03 -5.03
N MET A 83 -4.81 3.61 -5.57
CA MET A 83 -4.81 5.00 -6.05
C MET A 83 -5.79 5.20 -7.21
N ILE A 84 -5.94 4.24 -8.12
CA ILE A 84 -6.99 4.29 -9.16
C ILE A 84 -8.37 4.39 -8.53
N PHE A 85 -8.70 3.54 -7.54
CA PHE A 85 -10.00 3.59 -6.87
C PHE A 85 -10.25 4.94 -6.20
N LEU A 86 -9.26 5.48 -5.50
CA LEU A 86 -9.35 6.79 -4.83
C LEU A 86 -9.47 7.95 -5.84
N ALA A 87 -8.81 7.86 -6.99
CA ALA A 87 -8.85 8.91 -8.02
C ALA A 87 -10.24 9.09 -8.68
N TYR A 88 -11.12 8.07 -8.62
CA TYR A 88 -12.52 8.21 -9.04
C TYR A 88 -13.40 8.98 -8.04
N VAL A 89 -12.95 9.18 -6.81
CA VAL A 89 -13.73 9.90 -5.80
C VAL A 89 -13.60 11.40 -6.05
N PRO A 90 -14.70 12.17 -6.08
CA PRO A 90 -14.64 13.61 -6.29
C PRO A 90 -13.63 14.27 -5.33
N PRO A 91 -12.77 15.18 -5.84
CA PRO A 91 -11.73 15.80 -5.03
C PRO A 91 -12.33 16.69 -3.95
N LEU A 92 -11.64 16.78 -2.81
CA LEU A 92 -12.04 17.63 -1.68
C LEU A 92 -11.91 19.13 -1.99
N SER A 93 -11.07 19.47 -2.97
CA SER A 93 -10.83 20.84 -3.39
C SER A 93 -10.70 20.93 -4.91
N ARG A 94 -10.98 22.11 -5.47
CA ARG A 94 -10.68 22.43 -6.88
C ARG A 94 -9.25 22.92 -7.05
N ALA A 95 -8.46 23.02 -5.97
CA ALA A 95 -7.07 23.39 -6.03
C ALA A 95 -6.29 22.40 -6.90
N THR A 96 -5.45 22.95 -7.79
CA THR A 96 -4.64 22.19 -8.73
C THR A 96 -3.15 22.54 -8.57
N PRO A 97 -2.53 22.26 -7.41
CA PRO A 97 -1.10 22.46 -7.27
C PRO A 97 -0.37 21.64 -8.35
N LEU A 98 0.62 22.25 -9.01
CA LEU A 98 1.36 21.63 -10.13
C LEU A 98 0.46 21.22 -11.31
N GLY A 99 -0.73 21.83 -11.47
CA GLY A 99 -1.65 21.56 -12.58
C GLY A 99 -2.50 20.29 -12.43
N MET A 100 -2.47 19.62 -11.26
CA MET A 100 -3.25 18.39 -11.01
C MET A 100 -4.17 18.56 -9.79
N PRO A 101 -5.40 18.03 -9.84
CA PRO A 101 -6.36 18.21 -8.75
C PRO A 101 -5.85 17.53 -7.48
N LEU A 102 -5.93 18.24 -6.37
CA LEU A 102 -5.75 17.64 -5.05
C LEU A 102 -6.94 16.71 -4.78
N ASN A 103 -6.73 15.40 -4.92
CA ASN A 103 -7.75 14.37 -4.76
C ASN A 103 -7.38 13.36 -3.67
N TRP A 104 -8.26 12.38 -3.44
CA TRP A 104 -8.10 11.37 -2.42
C TRP A 104 -6.86 10.49 -2.59
N ALA A 105 -6.45 10.20 -3.83
CA ALA A 105 -5.23 9.44 -4.10
C ALA A 105 -3.99 10.24 -3.67
N THR A 106 -3.91 11.52 -4.06
CA THR A 106 -2.80 12.39 -3.65
C THR A 106 -2.77 12.64 -2.14
N LEU A 107 -3.94 12.74 -1.48
CA LEU A 107 -4.02 12.88 -0.03
C LEU A 107 -3.53 11.63 0.70
N ALA A 108 -3.94 10.44 0.23
CA ALA A 108 -3.45 9.17 0.77
C ALA A 108 -1.93 9.02 0.58
N ALA A 109 -1.42 9.35 -0.60
CA ALA A 109 0.02 9.33 -0.88
C ALA A 109 0.81 10.27 0.04
N LEU A 110 0.30 11.49 0.28
CA LEU A 110 0.91 12.46 1.20
C LEU A 110 0.94 11.93 2.65
N ALA A 111 -0.16 11.33 3.11
CA ALA A 111 -0.24 10.77 4.46
C ALA A 111 0.86 9.71 4.69
N TRP A 112 1.02 8.78 3.74
CA TRP A 112 2.05 7.75 3.80
C TRP A 112 3.48 8.29 3.73
N SER A 113 3.70 9.26 2.85
CA SER A 113 5.05 9.75 2.51
C SER A 113 5.78 10.31 3.74
N GLY A 114 5.07 11.07 4.58
CA GLY A 114 5.66 11.63 5.80
C GLY A 114 6.18 10.54 6.75
N HIS A 115 5.38 9.49 6.98
CA HIS A 115 5.74 8.34 7.81
C HIS A 115 6.98 7.63 7.27
N HIS A 116 7.02 7.32 5.98
CA HIS A 116 8.14 6.60 5.38
C HIS A 116 9.46 7.37 5.41
N VAL A 117 9.42 8.67 5.10
CA VAL A 117 10.62 9.54 5.17
C VAL A 117 11.13 9.65 6.60
N LYS A 118 10.25 9.72 7.60
CA LYS A 118 10.67 9.69 9.01
C LYS A 118 11.34 8.36 9.37
N CYS A 119 10.82 7.25 8.86
CA CYS A 119 11.33 5.92 9.20
C CYS A 119 12.76 5.71 8.69
N GLU A 120 12.99 6.00 7.41
CA GLU A 120 14.31 5.86 6.79
C GLU A 120 14.41 6.90 5.67
N PRO A 121 15.16 8.01 5.83
CA PRO A 121 15.05 9.16 4.93
C PRO A 121 15.30 8.86 3.45
N LEU A 122 16.33 8.07 3.13
CA LEU A 122 16.69 7.81 1.73
C LEU A 122 15.66 6.89 1.06
N VAL A 123 15.41 5.73 1.65
CA VAL A 123 14.49 4.72 1.10
C VAL A 123 13.04 5.19 1.23
N GLY A 124 12.72 5.91 2.28
CA GLY A 124 11.42 6.54 2.51
C GLY A 124 11.12 7.64 1.51
N LEU A 125 12.10 8.45 1.12
CA LEU A 125 11.93 9.43 0.04
C LEU A 125 11.67 8.73 -1.30
N PHE A 126 12.43 7.68 -1.62
CA PHE A 126 12.18 6.88 -2.82
C PHE A 126 10.78 6.26 -2.83
N THR A 127 10.38 5.65 -1.71
CA THR A 127 9.04 5.06 -1.51
C THR A 127 7.94 6.12 -1.70
N SER A 128 8.17 7.32 -1.18
CA SER A 128 7.25 8.46 -1.32
C SER A 128 7.11 8.92 -2.78
N LEU A 129 8.21 9.00 -3.52
CA LEU A 129 8.20 9.36 -4.94
C LEU A 129 7.44 8.33 -5.78
N VAL A 130 7.64 7.04 -5.54
CA VAL A 130 6.91 5.95 -6.22
C VAL A 130 5.41 6.02 -5.90
N THR A 131 5.06 6.22 -4.63
CA THR A 131 3.67 6.29 -4.17
C THR A 131 2.95 7.53 -4.73
N PHE A 132 3.61 8.69 -4.68
CA PHE A 132 3.05 9.91 -5.23
C PHE A 132 2.93 9.84 -6.75
N GLY A 133 3.96 9.35 -7.45
CA GLY A 133 3.92 9.09 -8.89
C GLY A 133 2.78 8.16 -9.30
N SER A 134 2.51 7.12 -8.49
CA SER A 134 1.37 6.22 -8.66
C SER A 134 0.03 6.97 -8.53
N ALA A 135 -0.10 7.86 -7.53
CA ALA A 135 -1.30 8.69 -7.36
C ALA A 135 -1.52 9.67 -8.52
N LEU A 136 -0.45 10.28 -9.03
CA LEU A 136 -0.51 11.17 -10.18
C LEU A 136 -0.92 10.42 -11.46
N LEU A 137 -0.26 9.29 -11.74
CA LEU A 137 -0.58 8.45 -12.89
C LEU A 137 -2.03 7.94 -12.82
N ALA A 138 -2.48 7.49 -11.63
CA ALA A 138 -3.85 7.07 -11.41
C ALA A 138 -4.85 8.20 -11.70
N THR A 139 -4.54 9.42 -11.25
CA THR A 139 -5.34 10.62 -11.52
C THR A 139 -5.44 10.90 -13.01
N LEU A 140 -4.32 10.86 -13.73
CA LEU A 140 -4.30 11.08 -15.19
C LEU A 140 -5.11 10.03 -15.94
N ILE A 141 -5.02 8.75 -15.55
CA ILE A 141 -5.79 7.66 -16.14
C ILE A 141 -7.29 7.90 -15.94
N VAL A 142 -7.71 8.19 -14.71
CA VAL A 142 -9.14 8.39 -14.39
C VAL A 142 -9.69 9.64 -15.08
N GLN A 143 -8.93 10.74 -15.15
CA GLN A 143 -9.34 11.94 -15.86
C GLN A 143 -9.64 11.72 -17.34
N ARG A 144 -8.93 10.79 -18.01
CA ARG A 144 -9.20 10.44 -19.41
C ARG A 144 -10.60 9.82 -19.59
N GLU A 145 -11.11 9.15 -18.56
CA GLU A 145 -12.46 8.55 -18.57
C GLU A 145 -13.56 9.52 -18.17
N LEU A 146 -13.22 10.66 -17.54
CA LEU A 146 -14.21 11.62 -17.13
C LEU A 146 -14.86 12.29 -18.36
N PRO A 147 -16.19 12.52 -18.32
CA PRO A 147 -16.86 13.30 -19.34
C PRO A 147 -16.37 14.76 -19.25
N THR A 148 -15.57 15.20 -20.20
CA THR A 148 -15.20 16.62 -20.33
C THR A 148 -16.13 17.28 -21.34
N LYS A 149 -16.75 18.40 -20.95
CA LYS A 149 -17.45 19.28 -21.90
C LYS A 149 -16.46 19.68 -23.00
N GLY A 150 -16.70 19.30 -24.26
CA GLY A 150 -15.88 19.71 -25.40
C GLY A 150 -14.92 18.67 -26.00
N LYS A 151 -14.98 17.38 -25.65
CA LYS A 151 -14.28 16.35 -26.46
C LYS A 151 -14.89 16.34 -27.86
N GLY A 152 -14.11 16.79 -28.85
CA GLY A 152 -14.51 16.82 -30.25
C GLY A 152 -14.95 15.44 -30.75
N LYS A 153 -15.86 15.43 -31.73
CA LYS A 153 -16.29 14.22 -32.43
C LYS A 153 -15.04 13.54 -33.04
N GLY A 154 -14.55 12.45 -32.44
CA GLY A 154 -13.41 11.70 -33.00
C GLY A 154 -12.48 11.02 -32.00
N MET A 155 -12.47 11.40 -30.72
CA MET A 155 -11.72 10.62 -29.72
C MET A 155 -12.46 9.32 -29.36
N PRO A 156 -11.77 8.17 -29.31
CA PRO A 156 -12.38 6.94 -28.82
C PRO A 156 -12.90 7.16 -27.40
N ALA A 157 -14.20 6.90 -27.20
CA ALA A 157 -14.83 7.03 -25.90
C ALA A 157 -14.28 5.94 -24.96
N VAL A 158 -13.39 6.31 -24.05
CA VAL A 158 -13.00 5.42 -22.95
C VAL A 158 -14.19 5.30 -22.01
N ARG A 159 -14.66 4.06 -21.78
CA ARG A 159 -15.85 3.80 -20.95
C ARG A 159 -15.53 4.12 -19.49
N TYR A 160 -16.31 5.01 -18.89
CA TYR A 160 -16.21 5.32 -17.46
C TYR A 160 -16.22 4.04 -16.60
N GLY A 161 -15.24 3.91 -15.71
CA GLY A 161 -15.04 2.75 -14.85
C GLY A 161 -14.24 1.61 -15.51
N GLN A 162 -13.62 1.82 -16.66
CA GLN A 162 -12.76 0.81 -17.29
C GLN A 162 -11.46 0.61 -16.50
N ALA A 163 -10.80 1.68 -16.08
CA ALA A 163 -9.59 1.63 -15.26
C ALA A 163 -9.87 0.99 -13.90
N ALA A 164 -11.03 1.23 -13.28
CA ALA A 164 -11.43 0.53 -12.06
C ALA A 164 -11.56 -0.99 -12.24
N ARG A 165 -12.06 -1.46 -13.39
CA ARG A 165 -12.17 -2.90 -13.67
C ARG A 165 -10.81 -3.56 -13.87
N TRP A 166 -9.93 -2.92 -14.63
CA TRP A 166 -8.54 -3.39 -14.78
C TRP A 166 -7.77 -3.34 -13.47
N ALA A 167 -7.93 -2.27 -12.70
CA ALA A 167 -7.36 -2.15 -11.37
C ALA A 167 -7.89 -3.24 -10.44
N GLY A 168 -9.18 -3.55 -10.49
CA GLY A 168 -9.79 -4.66 -9.75
C GLY A 168 -9.19 -6.02 -10.08
N ALA A 169 -9.06 -6.34 -11.36
CA ALA A 169 -8.44 -7.59 -11.80
C ALA A 169 -6.98 -7.70 -11.33
N LEU A 170 -6.20 -6.63 -11.49
CA LEU A 170 -4.81 -6.58 -11.06
C LEU A 170 -4.67 -6.62 -9.53
N HIS A 171 -5.58 -5.96 -8.79
CA HIS A 171 -5.61 -5.96 -7.33
C HIS A 171 -5.92 -7.37 -6.79
N GLY A 172 -6.89 -8.05 -7.38
CA GLY A 172 -7.22 -9.45 -7.04
C GLY A 172 -6.06 -10.40 -7.33
N LEU A 173 -5.43 -10.28 -8.51
CA LEU A 173 -4.22 -11.06 -8.85
C LEU A 173 -3.08 -10.79 -7.87
N SER A 174 -2.85 -9.52 -7.53
CA SER A 174 -1.79 -9.12 -6.60
C SER A 174 -1.99 -9.74 -5.22
N TRP A 175 -3.22 -9.74 -4.70
CA TRP A 175 -3.53 -10.42 -3.44
C TRP A 175 -3.40 -11.93 -3.53
N TYR A 176 -3.89 -12.55 -4.62
CA TYR A 176 -3.73 -13.98 -4.83
C TYR A 176 -2.26 -14.37 -4.78
N MET A 177 -1.40 -13.65 -5.50
CA MET A 177 0.04 -13.92 -5.57
C MET A 177 0.73 -13.80 -4.19
N GLN A 178 0.38 -12.79 -3.39
CA GLN A 178 0.95 -12.60 -2.06
C GLN A 178 0.46 -13.65 -1.05
N ILE A 179 -0.85 -13.94 -1.02
CA ILE A 179 -1.42 -14.86 -0.02
C ILE A 179 -1.12 -16.32 -0.35
N HIS A 180 -1.29 -16.73 -1.60
CA HIS A 180 -1.18 -18.12 -1.99
C HIS A 180 0.28 -18.50 -2.32
N PRO A 181 0.89 -18.09 -3.46
CA PRO A 181 2.32 -18.32 -3.68
C PRO A 181 3.24 -17.79 -2.57
N GLY A 182 3.09 -16.53 -2.18
CA GLY A 182 3.96 -15.89 -1.18
C GLY A 182 3.88 -16.55 0.20
N HIS A 183 2.77 -16.34 0.90
CA HIS A 183 2.61 -16.80 2.27
C HIS A 183 2.31 -18.30 2.41
N ALA A 184 1.34 -18.83 1.65
CA ALA A 184 0.90 -20.21 1.85
C ALA A 184 1.90 -21.25 1.32
N ILE A 185 2.59 -20.98 0.21
CA ILE A 185 3.52 -21.93 -0.42
C ILE A 185 4.98 -21.64 -0.04
N PHE A 186 5.49 -20.43 -0.31
CA PHE A 186 6.92 -20.15 -0.11
C PHE A 186 7.28 -19.92 1.35
N GLU A 187 6.49 -19.13 2.07
CA GLU A 187 6.78 -18.83 3.48
C GLU A 187 6.30 -19.94 4.42
N GLY A 188 5.19 -20.59 4.10
CA GLY A 188 4.52 -21.57 4.98
C GLY A 188 3.99 -20.96 6.29
N ARG A 189 3.80 -19.63 6.33
CA ARG A 189 3.31 -18.89 7.51
C ARG A 189 2.13 -18.01 7.14
N LYS A 190 1.29 -17.72 8.13
CA LYS A 190 0.18 -16.77 7.99
C LYS A 190 0.68 -15.39 7.55
N ALA A 191 -0.15 -14.65 6.81
CA ALA A 191 0.16 -13.28 6.43
C ALA A 191 0.10 -12.31 7.62
N ALA A 192 1.04 -11.37 7.69
CA ALA A 192 1.13 -10.36 8.76
C ALA A 192 -0.17 -9.56 8.98
N LEU A 193 -0.95 -9.36 7.90
CA LEU A 193 -2.22 -8.63 7.94
C LEU A 193 -3.24 -9.25 8.90
N LEU A 194 -3.18 -10.58 9.10
CA LEU A 194 -4.10 -11.29 9.99
C LEU A 194 -3.86 -10.95 11.47
N ASP A 195 -2.68 -10.44 11.79
CA ASP A 195 -2.32 -10.00 13.14
C ASP A 195 -2.38 -8.48 13.30
N ALA A 196 -1.95 -7.72 12.27
CA ALA A 196 -1.98 -6.26 12.32
C ALA A 196 -2.21 -5.66 10.91
N LEU A 197 -3.49 -5.52 10.50
CA LEU A 197 -3.83 -5.01 9.16
C LEU A 197 -3.29 -3.60 8.92
N ILE A 198 -3.53 -2.67 9.85
CA ILE A 198 -3.13 -1.27 9.69
C ILE A 198 -1.61 -1.17 9.54
N GLN A 199 -0.87 -1.83 10.44
CA GLN A 199 0.60 -1.83 10.38
C GLN A 199 1.11 -2.45 9.07
N SER A 200 0.52 -3.57 8.64
CA SER A 200 0.92 -4.24 7.39
C SER A 200 0.75 -3.35 6.16
N PHE A 201 -0.33 -2.56 6.11
CA PHE A 201 -0.55 -1.61 5.02
C PHE A 201 0.41 -0.43 5.12
N MET A 202 0.73 0.03 6.34
CA MET A 202 1.56 1.21 6.52
C MET A 202 3.02 0.93 6.18
N ASP A 203 3.55 -0.17 6.68
CA ASP A 203 4.98 -0.44 6.65
C ASP A 203 5.38 -1.27 5.42
N GLY A 204 4.43 -2.04 4.84
CA GLY A 204 4.68 -2.88 3.66
C GLY A 204 5.34 -2.16 2.49
N PRO A 205 4.86 -0.97 2.04
CA PRO A 205 5.49 -0.24 0.95
C PRO A 205 6.93 0.19 1.24
N LEU A 206 7.26 0.60 2.47
CA LEU A 206 8.64 0.94 2.83
C LEU A 206 9.51 -0.32 2.88
N PHE A 207 8.98 -1.38 3.50
CA PHE A 207 9.69 -2.63 3.71
C PHE A 207 10.20 -3.24 2.40
N ILE A 208 9.35 -3.32 1.37
CA ILE A 208 9.78 -3.90 0.09
C ILE A 208 10.94 -3.13 -0.55
N TRP A 209 11.01 -1.82 -0.35
CA TRP A 209 12.10 -1.01 -0.86
C TRP A 209 13.34 -1.08 0.02
N MET A 210 13.18 -1.32 1.33
CA MET A 210 14.29 -1.67 2.22
C MET A 210 14.93 -3.00 1.79
N GLU A 211 14.13 -4.03 1.50
CA GLU A 211 14.64 -5.32 0.98
C GLU A 211 15.42 -5.15 -0.33
N VAL A 212 14.91 -4.35 -1.26
CA VAL A 212 15.64 -4.02 -2.49
C VAL A 212 16.93 -3.26 -2.18
N ALA A 213 16.88 -2.26 -1.32
CA ALA A 213 18.04 -1.46 -0.93
C ALA A 213 19.13 -2.33 -0.27
N PHE A 214 18.76 -3.22 0.65
CA PHE A 214 19.66 -4.16 1.30
C PHE A 214 20.33 -5.11 0.31
N ARG A 215 19.62 -5.56 -0.73
CA ARG A 215 20.19 -6.38 -1.82
C ARG A 215 21.16 -5.59 -2.71
N LEU A 216 21.00 -4.26 -2.78
CA LEU A 216 21.92 -3.35 -3.46
C LEU A 216 23.07 -2.88 -2.56
N GLY A 217 23.18 -3.37 -1.32
CA GLY A 217 24.26 -3.04 -0.39
C GLY A 217 24.02 -1.82 0.49
N TYR A 218 22.78 -1.32 0.57
CA TYR A 218 22.41 -0.27 1.51
C TYR A 218 22.57 -0.76 2.96
N ASP A 219 23.18 0.07 3.82
CA ASP A 219 23.38 -0.14 5.25
C ASP A 219 23.54 -1.62 5.70
N PRO A 220 24.71 -2.23 5.45
CA PRO A 220 24.96 -3.61 5.86
C PRO A 220 24.87 -3.83 7.38
N ALA A 221 25.16 -2.80 8.18
CA ALA A 221 25.08 -2.89 9.63
C ALA A 221 23.63 -3.00 10.12
N LEU A 222 22.73 -2.19 9.55
CA LEU A 222 21.30 -2.29 9.81
C LEU A 222 20.74 -3.64 9.36
N ARG A 223 21.18 -4.14 8.21
CA ARG A 223 20.77 -5.46 7.71
C ARG A 223 21.15 -6.58 8.69
N VAL A 224 22.37 -6.58 9.22
CA VAL A 224 22.83 -7.57 10.22
C VAL A 224 21.99 -7.47 11.51
N GLN A 225 21.70 -6.26 11.98
CA GLN A 225 20.83 -6.07 13.14
C GLN A 225 19.42 -6.63 12.92
N LEU A 226 18.85 -6.38 11.73
CA LEU A 226 17.54 -6.88 11.35
C LEU A 226 17.51 -8.41 11.25
N GLU A 227 18.50 -9.01 10.60
CA GLU A 227 18.63 -10.47 10.48
C GLU A 227 18.72 -11.14 11.86
N GLY A 228 19.51 -10.56 12.78
CA GLY A 228 19.61 -11.02 14.17
C GLY A 228 18.27 -10.91 14.93
N ALA A 229 17.56 -9.78 14.77
CA ALA A 229 16.26 -9.57 15.40
C ALA A 229 15.18 -10.53 14.85
N VAL A 230 15.17 -10.80 13.55
CA VAL A 230 14.28 -11.77 12.91
C VAL A 230 14.57 -13.19 13.40
N ALA A 231 15.84 -13.58 13.49
CA ALA A 231 16.23 -14.89 14.01
C ALA A 231 15.76 -15.08 15.46
N ALA A 232 15.91 -14.07 16.31
CA ALA A 232 15.41 -14.09 17.68
C ALA A 232 13.87 -14.23 17.73
N GLN A 233 13.15 -13.50 16.87
CA GLN A 233 11.69 -13.57 16.77
C GLN A 233 11.21 -14.95 16.33
N HIS A 234 11.86 -15.56 15.33
CA HIS A 234 11.53 -16.91 14.86
C HIS A 234 11.81 -17.97 15.92
N ALA A 235 12.92 -17.85 16.65
CA ALA A 235 13.21 -18.73 17.78
C ALA A 235 12.14 -18.64 18.87
N ALA A 236 11.67 -17.43 19.19
CA ALA A 236 10.58 -17.21 20.14
C ALA A 236 9.26 -17.87 19.68
N TRP A 237 8.94 -17.82 18.39
CA TRP A 237 7.78 -18.51 17.84
C TRP A 237 7.89 -20.02 17.90
N ALA A 238 9.06 -20.58 17.61
CA ALA A 238 9.29 -22.02 17.68
C ALA A 238 9.17 -22.58 19.12
N LEU A 239 9.50 -21.77 20.13
CA LEU A 239 9.31 -22.14 21.54
C LEU A 239 7.84 -22.06 22.00
N ALA A 240 7.00 -21.32 21.28
CA ALA A 240 5.59 -21.11 21.62
C ALA A 240 4.63 -22.03 20.86
N SER A 241 5.12 -22.82 19.89
CA SER A 241 4.38 -23.79 19.08
C SER A 241 4.51 -25.20 19.63
#